data_AF-A0A510XV17-F1
#
_entry.id   AF-A0A510XV17-F1
#
_cell.length_a   1.000
_cell.length_b   1.000
_cell.length_c   1.000
_cell.angle_alpha   90.00
_cell.angle_beta   90.00
_cell.angle_gamma   90.00
#
_symmetry.space_group_name_H-M   'P 1'
#
loop_
_entity.id
_entity.type
_entity.pdbx_description
1 polymer ?
#
loop_
_entity_poly.entity_id
_entity_poly.type
_entity_poly.pdbx_seq_one_letter_code
_entity_poly.pdbx_strand_id
1 'polypeptide(L)'
;MPFFNIVDAVMSELEDKYADIRPYNDDEVAASLARLINDNAFIDVIAKYNLPRFISAMPFIARTLVRSQLRKKWGKFTTVEDVQNEVAQYLDKLVKRTTSKVTFSGLDKLDPQQAYLFISNHRDIVLDPALVNWGLYQHKMKTVRIAIGDNLLQIPYITELMRLNKSFIVKRSAKAPKEMLKALTQLSSYIYDSLTAGNSIWIAQKEGRAKDGFDQTDPALLKMLQLNGRKQKKEFGEYIKELKIVPVSISYQYEPCAIAKAKELYHKQHHGEYVKSAGEDIASIVEGFSTAKGHVHLAFGKPIDTDCNDADELAQTIDKQIVDSFYLHPGNYIAGGCKQAVIDEPDTATFEQRLALVPEELKPLVLAMYAKPFQRKTQISEELK
;
A
#
# COMPACT_ATOMS: atom_id res chain seq x y z
N MET A 1 29.18 19.04 -40.26
CA MET A 1 28.98 19.02 -38.80
C MET A 1 27.95 17.96 -38.45
N PRO A 2 28.35 16.77 -37.95
CA PRO A 2 27.41 15.79 -37.41
C PRO A 2 27.54 15.59 -35.88
N PHE A 3 28.47 16.30 -35.21
CA PHE A 3 28.76 16.10 -33.79
C PHE A 3 27.68 16.64 -32.83
N PHE A 4 26.87 17.62 -33.24
CA PHE A 4 25.84 18.21 -32.35
C PHE A 4 24.63 17.29 -32.13
N ASN A 5 24.26 16.43 -33.09
CA ASN A 5 23.09 15.55 -32.95
C ASN A 5 23.33 14.31 -32.07
N ILE A 6 24.59 13.90 -31.88
CA ILE A 6 24.92 12.75 -31.02
C ILE A 6 24.93 13.18 -29.56
N VAL A 7 25.45 14.38 -29.27
CA VAL A 7 25.50 14.89 -27.90
C VAL A 7 24.10 15.17 -27.37
N ASP A 8 23.19 15.74 -28.17
CA ASP A 8 21.81 15.97 -27.73
C ASP A 8 21.00 14.66 -27.59
N ALA A 9 21.27 13.65 -28.42
CA ALA A 9 20.66 12.31 -28.27
C ALA A 9 21.19 11.56 -27.05
N VAL A 10 22.49 11.67 -26.75
CA VAL A 10 23.12 11.06 -25.56
C VAL A 10 22.78 11.85 -24.29
N MET A 11 22.63 13.17 -24.35
CA MET A 11 22.15 14.00 -23.24
C MET A 11 20.67 13.77 -22.95
N SER A 12 19.86 13.48 -23.98
CA SER A 12 18.48 13.00 -23.82
C SER A 12 18.39 11.60 -23.19
N GLU A 13 19.40 10.75 -23.34
CA GLU A 13 19.50 9.46 -22.65
C GLU A 13 19.99 9.60 -21.19
N LEU A 14 20.69 10.69 -20.86
CA LEU A 14 21.12 11.04 -19.51
C LEU A 14 20.04 11.74 -18.68
N GLU A 15 19.00 12.28 -19.31
CA GLU A 15 17.87 12.87 -18.61
C GLU A 15 16.93 11.76 -18.13
N ASP A 16 16.92 11.55 -16.83
CA ASP A 16 16.07 10.55 -16.20
C ASP A 16 14.58 10.86 -16.40
N LYS A 17 14.00 10.21 -17.41
CA LYS A 17 12.60 10.36 -17.82
C LYS A 17 11.56 10.10 -16.73
N TYR A 18 11.97 9.54 -15.59
CA TYR A 18 11.09 9.23 -14.47
C TYR A 18 11.43 10.01 -13.19
N ALA A 19 12.38 10.94 -13.22
CA ALA A 19 12.89 11.65 -12.03
C ALA A 19 11.80 12.29 -11.15
N ASP A 20 10.68 12.68 -11.75
CA ASP A 20 9.54 13.32 -11.09
C ASP A 20 8.58 12.34 -10.40
N ILE A 21 8.63 11.04 -10.74
CA ILE A 21 7.77 10.02 -10.16
C ILE A 21 8.52 8.90 -9.45
N ARG A 22 9.75 8.56 -9.84
CA ARG A 22 10.44 7.39 -9.31
C ARG A 22 10.89 7.57 -7.85
N PRO A 23 11.19 6.47 -7.13
CA PRO A 23 11.83 6.53 -5.83
C PRO A 23 13.25 7.08 -5.95
N TYR A 24 13.86 7.40 -4.81
CA TYR A 24 15.25 7.85 -4.80
C TYR A 24 16.23 6.73 -5.20
N ASN A 25 17.32 7.13 -5.83
CA ASN A 25 18.51 6.32 -6.05
C ASN A 25 19.51 6.53 -4.90
N ASP A 26 20.53 5.68 -4.81
CA ASP A 26 21.52 5.70 -3.72
C ASP A 26 22.24 7.05 -3.58
N ASP A 27 22.55 7.71 -4.69
CA ASP A 27 23.21 9.01 -4.73
C ASP A 27 22.35 10.16 -4.15
N GLU A 28 21.04 9.96 -4.06
CA GLU A 28 20.09 10.95 -3.52
C GLU A 28 19.82 10.76 -2.01
N VAL A 29 20.21 9.62 -1.43
CA VAL A 29 19.88 9.23 -0.04
C VAL A 29 20.44 10.22 0.96
N ALA A 30 21.73 10.55 0.87
CA ALA A 30 22.38 11.44 1.83
C ALA A 30 21.74 12.85 1.84
N ALA A 31 21.41 13.37 0.67
CA ALA A 31 20.76 14.68 0.53
C ALA A 31 19.32 14.66 1.09
N SER A 32 18.55 13.59 0.83
CA SER A 32 17.20 13.41 1.36
C SER A 32 17.18 13.30 2.88
N LEU A 33 18.07 12.50 3.47
CA LEU A 33 18.21 12.39 4.93
C LEU A 33 18.60 13.71 5.59
N ALA A 34 19.46 14.50 4.94
CA ALA A 34 19.81 15.84 5.42
C ALA A 34 18.59 16.79 5.42
N ARG A 35 17.76 16.76 4.38
CA ARG A 35 16.50 17.54 4.34
C ARG A 35 15.56 17.12 5.46
N LEU A 36 15.38 15.82 5.68
CA LEU A 36 14.56 15.29 6.79
C LEU A 36 15.04 15.76 8.16
N ILE A 37 16.35 15.64 8.45
CA ILE A 37 16.91 16.04 9.75
C ILE A 37 16.74 17.55 10.02
N ASN A 38 16.71 18.36 8.96
CA ASN A 38 16.55 19.81 9.07
C ASN A 38 15.08 20.26 9.13
N ASP A 39 14.13 19.40 8.77
CA ASP A 39 12.69 19.71 8.83
C ASP A 39 12.17 19.72 10.29
N ASN A 40 11.72 20.88 10.77
CA ASN A 40 11.21 21.01 12.15
C ASN A 40 9.93 20.19 12.39
N ALA A 41 9.03 20.10 11.42
CA ALA A 41 7.77 19.36 11.57
C ALA A 41 8.04 17.87 11.73
N PHE A 42 8.98 17.33 10.94
CA PHE A 42 9.43 15.95 11.08
C PHE A 42 10.04 15.66 12.46
N ILE A 43 10.94 16.54 12.91
CA ILE A 43 11.62 16.39 14.20
C ILE A 43 10.62 16.48 15.36
N ASP A 44 9.62 17.38 15.28
CA ASP A 44 8.57 17.52 16.28
C ASP A 44 7.70 16.26 16.38
N VAL A 45 7.39 15.62 15.25
CA VAL A 45 6.67 14.34 15.21
C VAL A 45 7.49 13.25 15.92
N ILE A 46 8.79 13.11 15.60
CA ILE A 46 9.66 12.13 16.27
C ILE A 46 9.74 12.40 17.77
N ALA A 47 9.94 13.66 18.17
CA ALA A 47 10.02 14.05 19.57
C ALA A 47 8.75 13.68 20.33
N LYS A 48 7.57 13.96 19.75
CA LYS A 48 6.27 13.67 20.36
C LYS A 48 6.05 12.20 20.66
N TYR A 49 6.53 11.30 19.79
CA TYR A 49 6.28 9.86 19.93
C TYR A 49 7.40 9.09 20.62
N ASN A 50 8.64 9.62 20.64
CA ASN A 50 9.80 8.90 21.17
C ASN A 50 10.39 9.50 22.45
N LEU A 51 10.00 10.72 22.86
CA LEU A 51 10.50 11.35 24.08
C LEU A 51 9.44 11.40 25.18
N PRO A 52 9.84 11.38 26.46
CA PRO A 52 8.95 11.68 27.58
C PRO A 52 8.26 13.04 27.41
N ARG A 53 6.99 13.14 27.84
CA ARG A 53 6.16 14.34 27.65
C ARG A 53 6.81 15.65 28.12
N PHE A 54 7.53 15.61 29.24
CA PHE A 54 8.21 16.79 29.79
C PHE A 54 9.37 17.28 28.89
N ILE A 55 10.06 16.38 28.17
CA ILE A 55 11.10 16.72 27.21
C ILE A 55 10.47 17.21 25.92
N SER A 56 9.44 16.52 25.42
CA SER A 56 8.73 16.93 24.20
C SER A 56 8.05 18.30 24.33
N ALA A 57 7.72 18.72 25.56
CA ALA A 57 7.18 20.04 25.88
C ALA A 57 8.22 21.18 25.81
N MET A 58 9.51 20.87 25.63
CA MET A 58 10.60 21.85 25.47
C MET A 58 11.17 21.76 24.04
N PRO A 59 10.60 22.47 23.05
CA PRO A 59 10.89 22.25 21.63
C PRO A 59 12.37 22.41 21.26
N PHE A 60 13.07 23.38 21.85
CA PHE A 60 14.48 23.61 21.57
C PHE A 60 15.37 22.44 21.99
N ILE A 61 15.17 21.93 23.21
CA ILE A 61 15.92 20.81 23.77
C ILE A 61 15.57 19.52 23.01
N ALA A 62 14.27 19.26 22.83
CA ALA A 62 13.76 18.09 22.11
C ALA A 62 14.33 18.01 20.69
N ARG A 63 14.23 19.11 19.92
CA ARG A 63 14.73 19.14 18.53
C ARG A 63 16.24 18.92 18.46
N THR A 64 17.00 19.53 19.36
CA THR A 64 18.46 19.39 19.38
C THR A 64 18.88 17.95 19.66
N LEU A 65 18.25 17.32 20.65
CA LEU A 65 18.51 15.93 21.03
C LEU A 65 18.13 14.98 19.88
N VAL A 66 16.94 15.11 19.32
CA VAL A 66 16.47 14.26 18.21
C VAL A 66 17.37 14.41 16.99
N ARG A 67 17.72 15.64 16.59
CA ARG A 67 18.63 15.88 15.46
C ARG A 67 19.99 15.25 15.67
N SER A 68 20.57 15.38 16.86
CA SER A 68 21.87 14.79 17.18
C SER A 68 21.83 13.27 17.07
N GLN A 69 20.79 12.63 17.61
CA GLN A 69 20.58 11.19 17.50
C GLN A 69 20.38 10.73 16.05
N LEU A 70 19.54 11.42 15.28
CA LEU A 70 19.32 11.10 13.86
C LEU A 70 20.58 11.29 13.03
N ARG A 71 21.36 12.36 13.23
CA ARG A 71 22.65 12.55 12.53
C ARG A 71 23.63 11.42 12.83
N LYS A 72 23.74 11.02 14.10
CA LYS A 72 24.61 9.90 14.50
C LYS A 72 24.17 8.59 13.87
N LYS A 73 22.87 8.35 13.76
CA LYS A 73 22.30 7.10 13.24
C LYS A 73 22.32 7.05 11.72
N TRP A 74 21.74 8.05 11.07
CA TRP A 74 21.53 8.14 9.62
C TRP A 74 22.72 8.70 8.87
N GLY A 75 23.70 9.33 9.52
CA GLY A 75 24.93 9.79 8.87
C GLY A 75 25.80 8.68 8.28
N LYS A 76 25.46 7.42 8.55
CA LYS A 76 26.10 6.23 7.97
C LYS A 76 25.36 5.65 6.76
N PHE A 77 24.15 6.11 6.49
CA PHE A 77 23.32 5.57 5.42
C PHE A 77 23.74 6.20 4.10
N THR A 78 24.14 5.36 3.16
CA THR A 78 24.60 5.79 1.82
C THR A 78 23.77 5.20 0.70
N THR A 79 22.94 4.20 1.01
CA THR A 79 22.14 3.48 0.03
C THR A 79 20.67 3.41 0.43
N VAL A 80 19.79 3.18 -0.54
CA VAL A 80 18.37 2.90 -0.32
C VAL A 80 18.23 1.63 0.53
N GLU A 81 19.12 0.66 0.35
CA GLU A 81 19.15 -0.58 1.14
C GLU A 81 19.37 -0.33 2.63
N ASP A 82 20.27 0.61 3.00
CA ASP A 82 20.48 1.00 4.40
C ASP A 82 19.17 1.49 5.05
N VAL A 83 18.41 2.31 4.31
CA VAL A 83 17.11 2.82 4.76
C VAL A 83 16.09 1.69 4.85
N GLN A 84 16.04 0.79 3.86
CA GLN A 84 15.13 -0.37 3.88
C GLN A 84 15.41 -1.30 5.08
N ASN A 85 16.66 -1.52 5.41
CA ASN A 85 17.06 -2.33 6.56
C ASN A 85 16.60 -1.71 7.89
N GLU A 86 16.71 -0.39 8.03
CA GLU A 86 16.19 0.33 9.19
C GLU A 86 14.64 0.26 9.27
N VAL A 87 13.96 0.45 8.15
CA VAL A 87 12.49 0.31 8.06
C VAL A 87 12.06 -1.11 8.43
N ALA A 88 12.75 -2.14 7.95
CA ALA A 88 12.45 -3.54 8.25
C ALA A 88 12.55 -3.83 9.75
N GLN A 89 13.58 -3.32 10.44
CA GLN A 89 13.72 -3.46 11.89
C GLN A 89 12.60 -2.77 12.67
N TYR A 90 12.20 -1.57 12.24
CA TYR A 90 11.07 -0.87 12.85
C TYR A 90 9.76 -1.64 12.63
N LEU A 91 9.54 -2.13 11.41
CA LEU A 91 8.35 -2.90 11.06
C LEU A 91 8.27 -4.21 11.83
N ASP A 92 9.39 -4.93 12.02
CA ASP A 92 9.44 -6.14 12.85
C ASP A 92 8.97 -5.87 14.30
N LYS A 93 9.47 -4.79 14.92
CA LYS A 93 9.02 -4.36 16.26
C LYS A 93 7.52 -4.01 16.27
N LEU A 94 7.07 -3.31 15.24
CA LEU A 94 5.68 -2.89 15.12
C LEU A 94 4.74 -4.07 14.97
N VAL A 95 5.08 -5.02 14.11
CA VAL A 95 4.35 -6.26 13.89
C VAL A 95 4.24 -7.02 15.21
N LYS A 96 5.37 -7.26 15.90
CA LYS A 96 5.39 -7.96 17.20
C LYS A 96 4.55 -7.27 18.28
N ARG A 97 4.47 -5.94 18.28
CA ARG A 97 3.71 -5.17 19.27
C ARG A 97 2.21 -5.10 18.97
N THR A 98 1.84 -5.10 17.69
CA THR A 98 0.48 -4.72 17.26
C THR A 98 -0.30 -5.81 16.54
N THR A 99 0.29 -6.98 16.36
CA THR A 99 -0.36 -8.17 15.79
C THR A 99 -0.18 -9.34 16.76
N SER A 100 -1.14 -10.27 16.79
CA SER A 100 -0.98 -11.53 17.53
C SER A 100 -0.16 -12.53 16.72
N LYS A 101 -0.32 -12.52 15.39
CA LYS A 101 0.39 -13.36 14.44
C LYS A 101 0.37 -12.70 13.07
N VAL A 102 1.42 -12.88 12.29
CA VAL A 102 1.40 -12.59 10.85
C VAL A 102 1.80 -13.86 10.11
N THR A 103 1.05 -14.19 9.07
CA THR A 103 1.25 -15.41 8.27
C THR A 103 1.19 -15.11 6.80
N PHE A 104 1.90 -15.92 6.03
CA PHE A 104 1.99 -15.83 4.58
C PHE A 104 1.61 -17.15 3.93
N SER A 105 1.00 -17.09 2.76
CA SER A 105 0.77 -18.26 1.90
C SER A 105 1.09 -17.92 0.44
N GLY A 106 1.55 -18.92 -0.32
CA GLY A 106 1.77 -18.81 -1.77
C GLY A 106 3.08 -18.13 -2.19
N LEU A 107 3.74 -17.40 -1.28
CA LEU A 107 5.01 -16.74 -1.56
C LEU A 107 6.14 -17.73 -1.86
N ASP A 108 6.09 -18.91 -1.23
CA ASP A 108 6.97 -20.05 -1.46
C ASP A 108 6.90 -20.64 -2.89
N LYS A 109 5.86 -20.28 -3.65
CA LYS A 109 5.62 -20.75 -5.03
C LYS A 109 6.10 -19.76 -6.08
N LEU A 110 6.61 -18.60 -5.67
CA LEU A 110 7.14 -17.58 -6.56
C LEU A 110 8.65 -17.74 -6.72
N ASP A 111 9.17 -17.36 -7.89
CA ASP A 111 10.61 -17.34 -8.15
C ASP A 111 11.23 -16.10 -7.47
N PRO A 112 12.17 -16.26 -6.51
CA PRO A 112 12.79 -15.14 -5.80
C PRO A 112 13.64 -14.23 -6.70
N GLN A 113 14.04 -14.69 -7.89
CA GLN A 113 14.82 -13.89 -8.84
C GLN A 113 13.95 -13.15 -9.85
N GLN A 114 12.64 -13.41 -9.86
CA GLN A 114 11.70 -12.82 -10.78
C GLN A 114 11.04 -11.56 -10.19
N ALA A 115 10.92 -10.52 -11.02
CA ALA A 115 10.08 -9.37 -10.70
C ALA A 115 8.60 -9.65 -11.00
N TYR A 116 7.72 -9.21 -10.10
CA TYR A 116 6.27 -9.37 -10.19
C TYR A 116 5.54 -8.04 -9.98
N LEU A 117 4.38 -7.89 -10.62
CA LEU A 117 3.43 -6.84 -10.30
C LEU A 117 2.41 -7.37 -9.29
N PHE A 118 2.62 -7.08 -8.01
CA PHE A 118 1.69 -7.43 -6.96
C PHE A 118 0.51 -6.45 -6.95
N ILE A 119 -0.70 -6.96 -7.16
CA ILE A 119 -1.94 -6.19 -7.06
C ILE A 119 -2.72 -6.69 -5.85
N SER A 120 -2.99 -5.82 -4.87
CA SER A 120 -3.69 -6.23 -3.65
C SER A 120 -4.98 -5.49 -3.38
N ASN A 121 -5.85 -6.10 -2.57
CA ASN A 121 -6.83 -5.33 -1.84
C ASN A 121 -6.13 -4.32 -0.93
N HIS A 122 -6.84 -3.24 -0.56
CA HIS A 122 -6.23 -2.13 0.16
C HIS A 122 -7.11 -1.74 1.35
N ARG A 123 -6.64 -2.07 2.56
CA ARG A 123 -7.34 -1.87 3.82
C ARG A 123 -6.64 -0.81 4.68
N ASP A 124 -5.32 -0.68 4.60
CA ASP A 124 -4.54 0.35 5.31
C ASP A 124 -3.64 1.14 4.36
N ILE A 125 -3.51 2.45 4.56
CA ILE A 125 -2.79 3.36 3.66
C ILE A 125 -1.32 2.94 3.48
N VAL A 126 -0.61 2.64 4.58
CA VAL A 126 0.86 2.42 4.55
C VAL A 126 1.22 1.02 5.02
N LEU A 127 0.41 0.41 5.88
CA LEU A 127 0.74 -0.89 6.45
C LEU A 127 0.61 -2.03 5.42
N ASP A 128 -0.30 -1.93 4.46
CA ASP A 128 -0.48 -2.95 3.41
C ASP A 128 0.81 -3.21 2.62
N PRO A 129 1.42 -2.21 1.94
CA PRO A 129 2.69 -2.44 1.23
C PRO A 129 3.84 -2.76 2.18
N ALA A 130 3.80 -2.26 3.42
CA ALA A 130 4.82 -2.60 4.43
C ALA A 130 4.79 -4.09 4.76
N LEU A 131 3.61 -4.69 4.98
CA LEU A 131 3.46 -6.11 5.27
C LEU A 131 3.82 -7.00 4.07
N VAL A 132 3.52 -6.55 2.85
CA VAL A 132 4.00 -7.22 1.62
C VAL A 132 5.53 -7.25 1.60
N ASN A 133 6.19 -6.10 1.83
CA ASN A 133 7.65 -6.03 1.91
C ASN A 133 8.22 -6.87 3.05
N TRP A 134 7.56 -6.91 4.21
CA TRP A 134 7.98 -7.76 5.32
C TRP A 134 7.92 -9.24 4.93
N GLY A 135 6.85 -9.69 4.26
CA GLY A 135 6.75 -11.05 3.74
C GLY A 135 7.86 -11.39 2.76
N LEU A 136 8.11 -10.52 1.78
CA LEU A 136 9.18 -10.67 0.80
C LEU A 136 10.56 -10.75 1.48
N TYR A 137 10.82 -9.85 2.43
CA TYR A 137 12.07 -9.82 3.20
C TYR A 137 12.30 -11.13 3.96
N GLN A 138 11.28 -11.66 4.65
CA GLN A 138 11.36 -12.94 5.38
C GLN A 138 11.63 -14.13 4.44
N HIS A 139 11.21 -14.04 3.18
CA HIS A 139 11.44 -15.07 2.15
C HIS A 139 12.68 -14.78 1.29
N LYS A 140 13.54 -13.85 1.70
CA LYS A 140 14.78 -13.46 0.99
C LYS A 140 14.55 -12.97 -0.44
N MET A 141 13.37 -12.39 -0.69
CA MET A 141 13.03 -11.74 -1.95
C MET A 141 13.28 -10.23 -1.87
N LYS A 142 13.54 -9.59 -3.01
CA LYS A 142 13.68 -8.13 -3.08
C LYS A 142 12.36 -7.44 -2.73
N THR A 143 12.42 -6.36 -1.95
CA THR A 143 11.26 -5.53 -1.62
C THR A 143 10.74 -4.79 -2.86
N VAL A 144 9.46 -4.47 -2.85
CA VAL A 144 8.77 -3.81 -3.96
C VAL A 144 9.07 -2.31 -4.05
N ARG A 145 8.83 -1.76 -5.24
CA ARG A 145 8.53 -0.34 -5.43
C ARG A 145 7.03 -0.11 -5.17
N ILE A 146 6.68 0.92 -4.40
CA ILE A 146 5.31 1.09 -3.88
C ILE A 146 4.61 2.22 -4.64
N ALA A 147 3.47 1.96 -5.27
CA ALA A 147 2.66 3.01 -5.87
C ALA A 147 1.96 3.85 -4.79
N ILE A 148 2.21 5.17 -4.75
CA ILE A 148 1.57 6.09 -3.79
C ILE A 148 0.93 7.27 -4.52
N GLY A 149 -0.26 7.69 -4.07
CA GLY A 149 -0.92 8.88 -4.61
C GLY A 149 -0.28 10.19 -4.15
N ASP A 150 -0.32 11.20 -5.01
CA ASP A 150 0.15 12.57 -4.73
C ASP A 150 -0.63 13.30 -3.61
N ASN A 151 -1.81 12.81 -3.23
CA ASN A 151 -2.60 13.34 -2.12
C ASN A 151 -1.85 13.36 -0.77
N LEU A 152 -0.98 12.36 -0.52
CA LEU A 152 -0.19 12.28 0.73
C LEU A 152 1.08 13.15 0.70
N LEU A 153 1.44 13.66 -0.48
CA LEU A 153 2.73 14.31 -0.75
C LEU A 153 2.69 15.83 -0.57
N GLN A 154 1.58 16.35 -0.03
CA GLN A 154 1.44 17.77 0.33
C GLN A 154 2.34 18.18 1.50
N ILE A 155 2.91 17.20 2.23
CA ILE A 155 3.78 17.42 3.37
C ILE A 155 5.22 17.03 2.99
N PRO A 156 6.16 17.99 2.94
CA PRO A 156 7.51 17.75 2.39
C PRO A 156 8.24 16.54 2.99
N TYR A 157 8.27 16.40 4.32
CA TYR A 157 8.94 15.27 4.94
C TYR A 157 8.29 13.91 4.61
N ILE A 158 6.98 13.88 4.34
CA ILE A 158 6.30 12.63 3.93
C ILE A 158 6.80 12.23 2.54
N THR A 159 6.93 13.19 1.63
CA THR A 159 7.46 12.94 0.28
C THR A 159 8.87 12.35 0.32
N GLU A 160 9.75 12.93 1.14
CA GLU A 160 11.11 12.41 1.33
C GLU A 160 11.10 10.97 1.87
N LEU A 161 10.33 10.71 2.94
CA LEU A 161 10.23 9.37 3.54
C LEU A 161 9.67 8.33 2.57
N MET A 162 8.64 8.67 1.81
CA MET A 162 8.00 7.75 0.87
C MET A 162 8.95 7.41 -0.29
N ARG A 163 9.63 8.40 -0.88
CA ARG A 163 10.59 8.16 -1.97
C ARG A 163 11.83 7.41 -1.51
N LEU A 164 12.30 7.65 -0.28
CA LEU A 164 13.35 6.84 0.36
C LEU A 164 12.88 5.39 0.61
N ASN A 165 11.59 5.20 0.90
CA ASN A 165 10.99 3.89 1.10
C ASN A 165 10.54 3.20 -0.21
N LYS A 166 11.27 3.44 -1.30
CA LYS A 166 11.01 2.87 -2.64
C LYS A 166 9.62 3.21 -3.21
N SER A 167 8.92 4.22 -2.71
CA SER A 167 7.63 4.63 -3.27
C SER A 167 7.81 5.51 -4.51
N PHE A 168 6.97 5.28 -5.51
CA PHE A 168 6.86 6.11 -6.71
C PHE A 168 5.48 6.76 -6.80
N ILE A 169 5.46 7.94 -7.39
CA ILE A 169 4.33 8.87 -7.34
C ILE A 169 3.37 8.60 -8.49
N VAL A 170 2.12 8.35 -8.13
CA VAL A 170 0.97 8.35 -9.05
C VAL A 170 0.36 9.74 -8.99
N LYS A 171 0.53 10.52 -10.07
CA LYS A 171 -0.02 11.88 -10.20
C LYS A 171 -1.52 11.82 -10.49
N ARG A 172 -2.35 12.28 -9.56
CA ARG A 172 -3.83 12.24 -9.65
C ARG A 172 -4.45 13.61 -9.77
N SER A 173 -3.72 14.65 -9.37
CA SER A 173 -4.19 16.04 -9.36
C SER A 173 -4.29 16.71 -10.73
N ALA A 174 -3.82 16.05 -11.80
CA ALA A 174 -3.89 16.55 -13.18
C ALA A 174 -5.34 16.59 -13.71
N LYS A 175 -5.90 17.80 -13.88
CA LYS A 175 -7.28 17.99 -14.35
C LYS A 175 -7.43 18.04 -15.88
N ALA A 176 -6.40 18.48 -16.59
CA ALA A 176 -6.46 18.59 -18.05
C ALA A 176 -6.31 17.21 -18.70
N PRO A 177 -7.20 16.80 -19.63
CA PRO A 177 -7.16 15.46 -20.23
C PRO A 177 -5.82 15.08 -20.85
N LYS A 178 -5.14 16.03 -21.49
CA LYS A 178 -3.82 15.83 -22.11
C LYS A 178 -2.74 15.54 -21.06
N GLU A 179 -2.72 16.30 -19.97
CA GLU A 179 -1.76 16.11 -18.87
C GLU A 179 -2.03 14.80 -18.13
N MET A 180 -3.30 14.45 -17.93
CA MET A 180 -3.70 13.18 -17.36
C MET A 180 -3.22 12.00 -18.21
N LEU A 181 -3.47 12.01 -19.51
CA LEU A 181 -3.00 10.95 -20.42
C LEU A 181 -1.47 10.85 -20.41
N LYS A 182 -0.76 11.99 -20.40
CA LYS A 182 0.71 12.02 -20.31
C LYS A 182 1.20 11.36 -19.02
N ALA A 183 0.61 11.71 -17.88
CA ALA A 183 0.97 11.13 -16.57
C ALA A 183 0.67 9.62 -16.50
N LEU A 184 -0.52 9.18 -16.94
CA LEU A 184 -0.90 7.76 -16.98
C LEU A 184 0.01 6.96 -17.91
N THR A 185 0.39 7.56 -19.04
CA THR A 185 1.31 6.94 -19.99
C THR A 185 2.72 6.80 -19.41
N GLN A 186 3.24 7.85 -18.74
CA GLN A 186 4.54 7.80 -18.07
C GLN A 186 4.56 6.74 -16.97
N LEU A 187 3.49 6.68 -16.17
CA LEU A 187 3.30 5.68 -15.12
C LEU A 187 3.29 4.24 -15.67
N SER A 188 2.49 3.99 -16.70
CA SER A 188 2.43 2.69 -17.38
C SER A 188 3.80 2.24 -17.90
N SER A 189 4.55 3.15 -18.55
CA SER A 189 5.91 2.84 -19.01
C SER A 189 6.87 2.60 -17.84
N TYR A 190 6.79 3.38 -16.76
CA TYR A 190 7.63 3.19 -15.58
C TYR A 190 7.41 1.84 -14.89
N ILE A 191 6.16 1.40 -14.80
CA ILE A 191 5.81 0.08 -14.24
C ILE A 191 6.48 -1.02 -15.06
N TYR A 192 6.32 -0.98 -16.39
CA TYR A 192 6.94 -1.95 -17.28
C TYR A 192 8.47 -1.95 -17.14
N ASP A 193 9.12 -0.79 -17.26
CA ASP A 193 10.58 -0.68 -17.18
C ASP A 193 11.12 -1.14 -15.82
N SER A 194 10.40 -0.88 -14.73
CA SER A 194 10.77 -1.35 -13.39
C SER A 194 10.77 -2.88 -13.32
N LEU A 195 9.72 -3.52 -13.85
CA LEU A 195 9.60 -4.98 -13.87
C LEU A 195 10.66 -5.62 -14.76
N THR A 196 10.90 -5.06 -15.95
CA THR A 196 11.96 -5.52 -16.87
C THR A 196 13.35 -5.36 -16.24
N ALA A 197 13.58 -4.30 -15.47
CA ALA A 197 14.81 -4.08 -14.71
C ALA A 197 14.93 -4.94 -13.44
N GLY A 198 14.01 -5.89 -13.20
CA GLY A 198 14.07 -6.80 -12.06
C GLY A 198 13.58 -6.23 -10.73
N ASN A 199 12.76 -5.16 -10.75
CA ASN A 199 12.15 -4.57 -9.57
C ASN A 199 10.66 -4.87 -9.52
N SER A 200 10.24 -5.70 -8.56
CA SER A 200 8.82 -5.92 -8.27
C SER A 200 8.11 -4.64 -7.86
N ILE A 201 6.82 -4.56 -8.14
CA ILE A 201 5.95 -3.43 -7.79
C ILE A 201 4.79 -3.91 -6.95
N TRP A 202 4.36 -3.09 -5.99
CA TRP A 202 3.06 -3.21 -5.35
C TRP A 202 2.16 -2.05 -5.76
N ILE A 203 0.91 -2.37 -6.10
CA ILE A 203 -0.14 -1.40 -6.37
C ILE A 203 -1.48 -1.89 -5.80
N ALA A 204 -2.27 -0.98 -5.24
CA ALA A 204 -3.62 -1.29 -4.80
C ALA A 204 -4.54 -1.53 -6.02
N GLN A 205 -5.45 -2.50 -5.91
CA GLN A 205 -6.39 -2.89 -6.97
C GLN A 205 -7.40 -1.79 -7.38
N LYS A 206 -7.54 -0.76 -6.56
CA LYS A 206 -8.35 0.43 -6.83
C LYS A 206 -7.80 1.65 -6.12
N GLU A 207 -8.26 2.83 -6.53
CA GLU A 207 -7.89 4.06 -5.84
C GLU A 207 -8.49 4.12 -4.43
N GLY A 208 -7.59 4.25 -3.44
CA GLY A 208 -7.96 4.42 -2.04
C GLY A 208 -8.32 3.10 -1.34
N ARG A 209 -8.25 3.12 -0.01
CA ARG A 209 -8.60 1.96 0.81
C ARG A 209 -10.09 1.65 0.77
N ALA A 210 -10.45 0.37 0.84
CA ALA A 210 -11.82 -0.08 1.01
C ALA A 210 -12.37 0.43 2.36
N LYS A 211 -13.63 0.89 2.32
CA LYS A 211 -14.32 1.47 3.49
C LYS A 211 -15.46 0.59 3.98
N ASP A 212 -16.03 -0.19 3.07
CA ASP A 212 -17.19 -1.08 3.22
C ASP A 212 -16.79 -2.57 3.20
N GLY A 213 -15.48 -2.83 3.13
CA GLY A 213 -14.91 -4.16 3.02
C GLY A 213 -15.15 -4.85 1.68
N PHE A 214 -15.62 -4.13 0.66
CA PHE A 214 -15.82 -4.65 -0.68
C PHE A 214 -14.54 -4.47 -1.51
N ASP A 215 -13.78 -5.57 -1.60
CA ASP A 215 -12.59 -5.68 -2.42
C ASP A 215 -13.01 -6.03 -3.86
N GLN A 216 -12.96 -5.02 -4.73
CA GLN A 216 -13.17 -5.12 -6.17
C GLN A 216 -12.06 -4.36 -6.90
N THR A 217 -11.53 -4.95 -7.97
CA THR A 217 -10.50 -4.37 -8.82
C THR A 217 -11.12 -3.35 -9.76
N ASP A 218 -10.49 -2.18 -9.92
CA ASP A 218 -10.94 -1.15 -10.84
C ASP A 218 -10.39 -1.41 -12.25
N PRO A 219 -11.24 -1.69 -13.26
CA PRO A 219 -10.79 -1.88 -14.63
C PRO A 219 -10.03 -0.68 -15.22
N ALA A 220 -10.25 0.54 -14.70
CA ALA A 220 -9.52 1.73 -15.13
C ALA A 220 -8.01 1.64 -14.81
N LEU A 221 -7.64 1.01 -13.68
CA LEU A 221 -6.25 0.72 -13.34
C LEU A 221 -5.60 -0.17 -14.41
N LEU A 222 -6.31 -1.21 -14.83
CA LEU A 222 -5.81 -2.19 -15.80
C LEU A 222 -5.74 -1.59 -17.22
N LYS A 223 -6.70 -0.74 -17.58
CA LYS A 223 -6.64 0.08 -18.80
C LYS A 223 -5.44 1.03 -18.80
N MET A 224 -5.06 1.59 -17.65
CA MET A 224 -3.85 2.38 -17.50
C MET A 224 -2.59 1.54 -17.74
N LEU A 225 -2.50 0.34 -17.15
CA LEU A 225 -1.35 -0.56 -17.36
C LEU A 225 -1.12 -0.84 -18.85
N GLN A 226 -2.19 -1.03 -19.63
CA GLN A 226 -2.12 -1.33 -21.07
C GLN A 226 -1.58 -0.18 -21.94
N LEU A 227 -1.49 1.06 -21.45
CA LEU A 227 -1.08 2.20 -22.28
C LEU A 227 0.31 2.01 -22.91
N ASN A 228 1.26 1.43 -22.17
CA ASN A 228 2.59 1.11 -22.68
C ASN A 228 2.56 -0.10 -23.64
N GLY A 229 1.69 -1.09 -23.43
CA GLY A 229 1.47 -2.19 -24.38
C GLY A 229 0.96 -1.71 -25.74
N ARG A 230 0.01 -0.76 -25.75
CA ARG A 230 -0.48 -0.12 -26.98
C ARG A 230 0.62 0.61 -27.75
N LYS A 231 1.53 1.28 -27.04
CA LYS A 231 2.71 1.91 -27.66
C LYS A 231 3.64 0.89 -28.30
N GLN A 232 3.77 -0.29 -27.69
CA GLN A 232 4.53 -1.42 -28.22
C GLN A 232 3.77 -2.22 -29.29
N LYS A 233 2.53 -1.83 -29.63
CA LYS A 233 1.63 -2.55 -30.56
C LYS A 233 1.39 -4.02 -30.15
N LYS A 234 1.31 -4.28 -28.84
CA LYS A 234 1.00 -5.60 -28.27
C LYS A 234 -0.50 -5.73 -28.00
N GLU A 235 -1.02 -6.94 -28.21
CA GLU A 235 -2.36 -7.29 -27.79
C GLU A 235 -2.48 -7.28 -26.26
N PHE A 236 -3.71 -7.16 -25.75
CA PHE A 236 -3.96 -7.01 -24.31
C PHE A 236 -3.42 -8.21 -23.51
N GLY A 237 -3.86 -9.43 -23.85
CA GLY A 237 -3.45 -10.65 -23.14
C GLY A 237 -1.93 -10.87 -23.17
N GLU A 238 -1.28 -10.63 -24.31
CA GLU A 238 0.19 -10.76 -24.45
C GLU A 238 0.93 -9.80 -23.53
N TYR A 239 0.52 -8.52 -23.52
CA TYR A 239 1.17 -7.51 -22.69
C TYR A 239 0.96 -7.77 -21.19
N ILE A 240 -0.24 -8.18 -20.78
CA ILE A 240 -0.55 -8.46 -19.37
C ILE A 240 0.27 -9.64 -18.83
N LYS A 241 0.50 -10.69 -19.63
CA LYS A 241 1.37 -11.81 -19.25
C LYS A 241 2.80 -11.37 -18.95
N GLU A 242 3.32 -10.38 -19.67
CA GLU A 242 4.66 -9.82 -19.42
C GLU A 242 4.77 -9.08 -18.09
N LEU A 243 3.67 -8.51 -17.59
CA LEU A 243 3.65 -7.82 -16.30
C LEU A 243 3.71 -8.78 -15.10
N LYS A 244 3.48 -10.08 -15.31
CA LYS A 244 3.51 -11.13 -14.28
C LYS A 244 2.71 -10.72 -13.04
N ILE A 245 1.44 -10.39 -13.27
CA ILE A 245 0.53 -9.93 -12.22
C ILE A 245 0.31 -11.05 -11.22
N VAL A 246 0.56 -10.78 -9.94
CA VAL A 246 0.26 -11.67 -8.82
C VAL A 246 -0.77 -10.99 -7.92
N PRO A 247 -2.02 -11.48 -7.89
CA PRO A 247 -3.02 -10.99 -6.94
C PRO A 247 -2.59 -11.29 -5.50
N VAL A 248 -2.78 -10.35 -4.58
CA VAL A 248 -2.44 -10.50 -3.15
C VAL A 248 -3.66 -10.15 -2.30
N SER A 249 -4.06 -11.08 -1.44
CA SER A 249 -5.12 -10.87 -0.46
C SER A 249 -4.53 -10.55 0.90
N ILE A 250 -4.89 -9.41 1.46
CA ILE A 250 -4.49 -8.94 2.78
C ILE A 250 -5.71 -8.97 3.68
N SER A 251 -5.65 -9.81 4.73
CA SER A 251 -6.70 -9.96 5.72
C SER A 251 -6.20 -9.57 7.10
N TYR A 252 -7.01 -8.77 7.79
CA TYR A 252 -6.78 -8.35 9.17
C TYR A 252 -7.89 -8.91 10.05
N GLN A 253 -7.54 -9.56 11.15
CA GLN A 253 -8.52 -9.99 12.15
C GLN A 253 -9.30 -8.82 12.70
N TYR A 254 -8.62 -7.69 12.92
CA TYR A 254 -9.24 -6.43 13.26
C TYR A 254 -8.89 -5.37 12.22
N GLU A 255 -9.93 -4.92 11.56
CA GLU A 255 -9.86 -3.96 10.46
C GLU A 255 -9.25 -2.62 10.94
N PRO A 256 -8.13 -2.19 10.33
CA PRO A 256 -7.49 -0.93 10.70
C PRO A 256 -8.39 0.25 10.34
N CYS A 257 -8.43 1.28 11.18
CA CYS A 257 -9.24 2.49 10.95
C CYS A 257 -10.75 2.21 10.76
N ALA A 258 -11.29 1.11 11.33
CA ALA A 258 -12.68 0.70 11.11
C ALA A 258 -13.69 1.80 11.47
N ILE A 259 -13.49 2.49 12.61
CA ILE A 259 -14.37 3.58 13.05
C ILE A 259 -14.26 4.77 12.09
N ALA A 260 -13.04 5.16 11.68
CA ALA A 260 -12.86 6.28 10.75
C ALA A 260 -13.51 5.99 9.38
N LYS A 261 -13.35 4.76 8.87
CA LYS A 261 -14.02 4.29 7.64
C LYS A 261 -15.55 4.33 7.78
N ALA A 262 -16.08 3.83 8.89
CA ALA A 262 -17.51 3.84 9.16
C ALA A 262 -18.07 5.26 9.28
N LYS A 263 -17.35 6.20 9.92
CA LYS A 263 -17.72 7.62 9.97
C LYS A 263 -17.84 8.21 8.58
N GLU A 264 -16.84 8.00 7.72
CA GLU A 264 -16.89 8.51 6.36
C GLU A 264 -18.09 7.94 5.59
N LEU A 265 -18.36 6.64 5.69
CA LEU A 265 -19.52 6.02 5.06
C LEU A 265 -20.84 6.59 5.60
N TYR A 266 -20.95 6.73 6.91
CA TYR A 266 -22.12 7.29 7.57
C TYR A 266 -22.41 8.71 7.07
N HIS A 267 -21.37 9.56 7.03
CA HIS A 267 -21.51 10.93 6.55
C HIS A 267 -21.96 10.99 5.09
N LYS A 268 -21.40 10.17 4.20
CA LYS A 268 -21.85 10.12 2.81
C LYS A 268 -23.29 9.66 2.67
N GLN A 269 -23.71 8.67 3.45
CA GLN A 269 -25.08 8.16 3.42
C GLN A 269 -26.11 9.17 3.94
N HIS A 270 -25.77 9.96 4.97
CA HIS A 270 -26.72 10.86 5.63
C HIS A 270 -26.63 12.32 5.15
N HIS A 271 -25.49 12.73 4.61
CA HIS A 271 -25.22 14.12 4.22
C HIS A 271 -24.78 14.27 2.76
N GLY A 272 -24.73 13.17 1.99
CA GLY A 272 -24.40 13.16 0.56
C GLY A 272 -22.90 13.26 0.24
N GLU A 273 -22.13 13.95 1.08
CA GLU A 273 -20.69 14.11 0.88
C GLU A 273 -19.89 13.95 2.18
N TYR A 274 -18.58 13.73 2.02
CA TYR A 274 -17.62 13.74 3.11
C TYR A 274 -16.39 14.52 2.67
N VAL A 275 -16.14 15.64 3.34
CA VAL A 275 -14.95 16.46 3.12
C VAL A 275 -13.93 16.08 4.17
N LYS A 276 -12.81 15.51 3.72
CA LYS A 276 -11.71 15.14 4.61
C LYS A 276 -11.12 16.36 5.31
N SER A 277 -10.80 16.19 6.58
CA SER A 277 -10.09 17.21 7.35
C SER A 277 -8.59 17.22 7.01
N ALA A 278 -7.94 18.38 7.17
CA ALA A 278 -6.50 18.49 7.00
C ALA A 278 -5.78 17.58 8.02
N GLY A 279 -4.90 16.69 7.53
CA GLY A 279 -4.14 15.75 8.38
C GLY A 279 -4.86 14.45 8.74
N GLU A 280 -6.09 14.22 8.25
CA GLU A 280 -6.84 12.98 8.50
C GLU A 280 -6.12 11.72 8.01
N ASP A 281 -5.45 11.79 6.86
CA ASP A 281 -4.67 10.68 6.33
C ASP A 281 -3.45 10.37 7.24
N ILE A 282 -2.83 11.39 7.85
CA ILE A 282 -1.76 11.18 8.84
C ILE A 282 -2.32 10.51 10.08
N ALA A 283 -3.47 10.95 10.57
CA ALA A 283 -4.13 10.34 11.72
C ALA A 283 -4.43 8.85 11.45
N SER A 284 -4.91 8.53 10.24
CA SER A 284 -5.12 7.15 9.81
C SER A 284 -3.83 6.32 9.80
N ILE A 285 -2.73 6.89 9.29
CA ILE A 285 -1.42 6.21 9.28
C ILE A 285 -0.96 5.92 10.72
N VAL A 286 -1.09 6.88 11.62
CA VAL A 286 -0.76 6.71 13.04
C VAL A 286 -1.64 5.65 13.69
N GLU A 287 -2.94 5.64 13.40
CA GLU A 287 -3.89 4.63 13.90
C GLU A 287 -3.51 3.22 13.42
N GLY A 288 -3.21 3.03 12.12
CA GLY A 288 -2.78 1.74 11.57
C GLY A 288 -1.53 1.18 12.26
N PHE A 289 -0.61 2.04 12.64
CA PHE A 289 0.63 1.68 13.34
C PHE A 289 0.49 1.49 14.87
N SER A 290 -0.57 2.00 15.48
CA SER A 290 -0.75 1.99 16.94
C SER A 290 -1.80 1.00 17.43
N THR A 291 -2.77 0.64 16.61
CA THR A 291 -3.88 -0.23 16.98
C THR A 291 -3.56 -1.72 16.86
N ALA A 292 -4.19 -2.53 17.73
CA ALA A 292 -4.07 -3.98 17.69
C ALA A 292 -4.91 -4.57 16.55
N LYS A 293 -4.23 -5.23 15.62
CA LYS A 293 -4.76 -5.81 14.37
C LYS A 293 -5.07 -7.31 14.47
N GLY A 294 -4.65 -7.95 15.56
CA GLY A 294 -4.85 -9.39 15.76
C GLY A 294 -4.01 -10.18 14.77
N HIS A 295 -4.56 -11.29 14.28
CA HIS A 295 -3.94 -12.11 13.25
C HIS A 295 -4.05 -11.40 11.90
N VAL A 296 -2.92 -11.25 11.20
CA VAL A 296 -2.88 -10.75 9.82
C VAL A 296 -2.42 -11.88 8.90
N HIS A 297 -3.15 -12.11 7.81
CA HIS A 297 -2.79 -13.08 6.79
C HIS A 297 -2.61 -12.40 5.43
N LEU A 298 -1.49 -12.66 4.78
CA LEU A 298 -1.23 -12.26 3.41
C LEU A 298 -1.16 -13.51 2.53
N ALA A 299 -2.07 -13.62 1.58
CA ALA A 299 -2.08 -14.70 0.60
C ALA A 299 -1.62 -14.18 -0.75
N PHE A 300 -0.51 -14.72 -1.25
CA PHE A 300 0.00 -14.44 -2.58
C PHE A 300 -0.61 -15.47 -3.54
N GLY A 301 -1.29 -14.97 -4.57
CA GLY A 301 -1.88 -15.77 -5.63
C GLY A 301 -0.84 -16.35 -6.57
N LYS A 302 -1.32 -16.87 -7.70
CA LYS A 302 -0.46 -17.32 -8.80
C LYS A 302 -0.33 -16.20 -9.83
N PRO A 303 0.82 -16.11 -10.53
CA PRO A 303 0.94 -15.25 -11.70
C PRO A 303 -0.21 -15.52 -12.66
N ILE A 304 -0.89 -14.46 -13.11
CA ILE A 304 -1.97 -14.59 -14.09
C ILE A 304 -1.34 -14.93 -15.44
N ASP A 305 -1.57 -16.17 -15.87
CA ASP A 305 -1.11 -16.75 -17.14
C ASP A 305 -2.25 -16.99 -18.13
N THR A 306 -3.49 -16.70 -17.72
CA THR A 306 -4.69 -16.90 -18.52
C THR A 306 -4.81 -15.79 -19.55
N ASP A 307 -5.25 -16.12 -20.77
CA ASP A 307 -5.57 -15.11 -21.76
C ASP A 307 -6.85 -14.38 -21.35
N CYS A 308 -6.69 -13.14 -20.89
CA CYS A 308 -7.79 -12.18 -20.72
C CYS A 308 -7.88 -11.35 -22.01
N ASN A 309 -9.09 -11.17 -22.53
CA ASN A 309 -9.34 -10.37 -23.73
C ASN A 309 -9.33 -8.87 -23.42
N ASP A 310 -9.74 -8.49 -22.20
CA ASP A 310 -9.84 -7.11 -21.79
C ASP A 310 -9.62 -6.90 -20.28
N ALA A 311 -9.69 -5.63 -19.89
CA ALA A 311 -9.50 -5.19 -18.51
C ALA A 311 -10.59 -5.67 -17.55
N ASP A 312 -11.82 -5.90 -18.04
CA ASP A 312 -12.94 -6.31 -17.20
C ASP A 312 -12.81 -7.81 -16.86
N GLU A 313 -12.42 -8.65 -17.82
CA GLU A 313 -12.06 -10.06 -17.59
C GLU A 313 -10.84 -10.21 -16.66
N LEU A 314 -9.81 -9.37 -16.86
CA LEU A 314 -8.64 -9.37 -15.98
C LEU A 314 -8.99 -8.94 -14.55
N ALA A 315 -9.86 -7.94 -14.38
CA ALA A 315 -10.34 -7.51 -13.06
C ALA A 315 -11.07 -8.65 -12.35
N GLN A 316 -11.95 -9.38 -13.04
CA GLN A 316 -12.63 -10.55 -12.50
C GLN A 316 -11.65 -11.66 -12.10
N THR A 317 -10.60 -11.88 -12.91
CA THR A 317 -9.56 -12.88 -12.62
C THR A 317 -8.75 -12.53 -11.37
N ILE A 318 -8.36 -11.25 -11.21
CA ILE A 318 -7.70 -10.74 -10.02
C ILE A 318 -8.62 -10.87 -8.80
N ASP A 319 -9.86 -10.39 -8.92
CA ASP A 319 -10.84 -10.41 -7.83
C ASP A 319 -11.15 -11.83 -7.35
N LYS A 320 -11.26 -12.78 -8.28
CA LYS A 320 -11.45 -14.20 -7.94
C LYS A 320 -10.31 -14.72 -7.07
N GLN A 321 -9.05 -14.52 -7.47
CA GLN A 321 -7.92 -14.96 -6.65
C GLN A 321 -7.86 -14.26 -5.30
N ILE A 322 -8.15 -12.95 -5.23
CA ILE A 322 -8.13 -12.18 -3.97
C ILE A 322 -9.23 -12.66 -3.02
N VAL A 323 -10.45 -12.85 -3.53
CA VAL A 323 -11.58 -13.33 -2.73
C VAL A 323 -11.35 -14.77 -2.29
N ASP A 324 -10.99 -15.69 -3.18
CA ASP A 324 -10.79 -17.11 -2.87
C ASP A 324 -9.69 -17.31 -1.81
N SER A 325 -8.60 -16.55 -1.90
CA SER A 325 -7.48 -16.62 -0.96
C SER A 325 -7.66 -15.78 0.31
N PHE A 326 -8.72 -14.98 0.42
CA PHE A 326 -8.98 -14.16 1.61
C PHE A 326 -9.15 -15.04 2.85
N TYR A 327 -8.30 -14.86 3.86
CA TYR A 327 -8.41 -15.58 5.12
C TYR A 327 -9.54 -14.97 5.95
N LEU A 328 -10.62 -15.73 6.16
CA LEU A 328 -11.73 -15.28 7.00
C LEU A 328 -11.35 -15.47 8.48
N HIS A 329 -11.37 -14.39 9.23
CA HIS A 329 -11.22 -14.41 10.67
C HIS A 329 -12.58 -14.63 11.35
N PRO A 330 -12.62 -15.02 12.65
CA PRO A 330 -13.86 -15.23 13.39
C PRO A 330 -14.87 -14.08 13.24
N GLY A 331 -14.41 -12.83 13.34
CA GLY A 331 -15.26 -11.64 13.15
C GLY A 331 -15.96 -11.57 11.80
N ASN A 332 -15.35 -12.10 10.73
CA ASN A 332 -15.99 -12.16 9.41
C ASN A 332 -17.15 -13.16 9.39
N TYR A 333 -16.98 -14.32 10.03
CA TYR A 333 -18.03 -15.34 10.15
C TYR A 333 -19.18 -14.86 11.03
N ILE A 334 -18.87 -14.26 12.19
CA ILE A 334 -19.86 -13.68 13.12
C ILE A 334 -20.70 -12.63 12.37
N ALA A 335 -20.04 -11.64 11.76
CA ALA A 335 -20.73 -10.56 11.06
C ALA A 335 -21.47 -11.05 9.80
N GLY A 336 -20.95 -12.10 9.16
CA GLY A 336 -21.57 -12.77 8.01
C GLY A 336 -22.82 -13.59 8.36
N GLY A 337 -23.18 -13.73 9.63
CA GLY A 337 -24.33 -14.51 10.08
C GLY A 337 -24.12 -16.02 10.02
N CYS A 338 -22.86 -16.49 9.96
CA CYS A 338 -22.55 -17.91 9.97
C CYS A 338 -22.83 -18.49 11.37
N LYS A 339 -23.62 -19.57 11.44
CA LYS A 339 -23.98 -20.27 12.70
C LYS A 339 -23.18 -21.55 12.94
N GLN A 340 -22.13 -21.81 12.17
CA GLN A 340 -21.34 -23.05 12.25
C GLN A 340 -20.31 -23.02 13.38
N ALA A 341 -19.91 -24.22 13.83
CA ALA A 341 -19.00 -24.52 14.95
C ALA A 341 -17.52 -24.09 14.77
N VAL A 342 -17.25 -23.07 13.95
CA VAL A 342 -15.90 -22.57 13.61
C VAL A 342 -15.49 -21.38 14.51
N ILE A 343 -16.40 -20.94 15.39
CA ILE A 343 -16.22 -19.74 16.21
C ILE A 343 -16.16 -20.19 17.66
N ASP A 344 -14.99 -20.07 18.27
CA ASP A 344 -14.83 -20.36 19.70
C ASP A 344 -15.48 -19.23 20.53
N GLU A 345 -16.00 -19.57 21.72
CA GLU A 345 -16.61 -18.59 22.63
C GLU A 345 -15.72 -17.37 22.92
N PRO A 346 -14.38 -17.51 23.13
CA PRO A 346 -13.49 -16.36 23.35
C PRO A 346 -13.40 -15.41 22.15
N ASP A 347 -13.48 -15.92 20.92
CA ASP A 347 -13.44 -15.09 19.72
C ASP A 347 -14.71 -14.25 19.59
N THR A 348 -15.87 -14.84 19.90
CA THR A 348 -17.15 -14.13 19.97
C THR A 348 -17.09 -13.02 21.00
N ALA A 349 -16.72 -13.35 22.24
CA ALA A 349 -16.62 -12.37 23.32
C ALA A 349 -15.65 -11.23 22.98
N THR A 350 -14.50 -11.53 22.38
CA THR A 350 -13.51 -10.51 21.99
C THR A 350 -14.04 -9.60 20.88
N PHE A 351 -14.77 -10.15 19.90
CA PHE A 351 -15.36 -9.37 18.82
C PHE A 351 -16.48 -8.47 19.35
N GLU A 352 -17.35 -8.97 20.22
CA GLU A 352 -18.43 -8.22 20.86
C GLU A 352 -17.88 -7.06 21.73
N GLN A 353 -16.84 -7.32 22.52
CA GLN A 353 -16.16 -6.26 23.31
C GLN A 353 -15.63 -5.14 22.42
N ARG A 354 -15.05 -5.48 21.27
CA ARG A 354 -14.58 -4.49 20.31
C ARG A 354 -15.72 -3.73 19.66
N LEU A 355 -16.79 -4.42 19.29
CA LEU A 355 -17.98 -3.79 18.71
C LEU A 355 -18.67 -2.85 19.72
N ALA A 356 -18.61 -3.15 21.02
CA ALA A 356 -19.14 -2.29 22.07
C ALA A 356 -18.42 -0.92 22.17
N LEU A 357 -17.18 -0.81 21.67
CA LEU A 357 -16.45 0.46 21.58
C LEU A 357 -16.84 1.31 20.36
N VAL A 358 -17.62 0.75 19.44
CA VAL A 358 -18.08 1.45 18.24
C VAL A 358 -19.36 2.23 18.59
N PRO A 359 -19.45 3.53 18.24
CA PRO A 359 -20.68 4.30 18.39
C PRO A 359 -21.88 3.59 17.72
N GLU A 360 -23.05 3.63 18.36
CA GLU A 360 -24.23 2.86 17.94
C GLU A 360 -24.60 3.11 16.47
N GLU A 361 -24.53 4.37 16.03
CA GLU A 361 -24.84 4.78 14.67
C GLU A 361 -23.87 4.21 13.61
N LEU A 362 -22.67 3.80 14.03
CA LEU A 362 -21.63 3.24 13.16
C LEU A 362 -21.57 1.71 13.20
N LYS A 363 -22.14 1.07 14.23
CA LYS A 363 -22.09 -0.40 14.39
C LYS A 363 -22.58 -1.16 13.16
N PRO A 364 -23.71 -0.79 12.51
CA PRO A 364 -24.17 -1.49 11.31
C PRO A 364 -23.15 -1.43 10.17
N LEU A 365 -22.47 -0.30 10.00
CA LEU A 365 -21.46 -0.11 8.96
C LEU A 365 -20.18 -0.91 9.24
N VAL A 366 -19.74 -0.93 10.51
CA VAL A 366 -18.61 -1.77 10.93
C VAL A 366 -18.94 -3.25 10.75
N LEU A 367 -20.11 -3.70 11.18
CA LEU A 367 -20.55 -5.09 10.97
C LEU A 367 -20.60 -5.45 9.48
N ALA A 368 -21.18 -4.59 8.65
CA ALA A 368 -21.23 -4.81 7.20
C ALA A 368 -19.82 -4.94 6.58
N MET A 369 -18.85 -4.16 7.08
CA MET A 369 -17.45 -4.21 6.66
C MET A 369 -16.80 -5.57 6.94
N TYR A 370 -17.05 -6.14 8.13
CA TYR A 370 -16.58 -7.48 8.49
C TYR A 370 -17.33 -8.59 7.76
N ALA A 371 -18.63 -8.42 7.50
CA ALA A 371 -19.45 -9.41 6.82
C ALA A 371 -19.09 -9.56 5.33
N LYS A 372 -18.59 -8.48 4.70
CA LYS A 372 -18.44 -8.41 3.24
C LYS A 372 -17.52 -9.50 2.65
N PRO A 373 -16.32 -9.79 3.20
CA PRO A 373 -15.49 -10.87 2.68
C PRO A 373 -16.16 -12.24 2.75
N PHE A 374 -16.93 -12.53 3.81
CA PHE A 374 -17.69 -13.78 3.94
C PHE A 374 -18.76 -13.87 2.85
N GLN A 375 -19.58 -12.82 2.69
CA GLN A 375 -20.62 -12.75 1.67
C GLN A 375 -20.07 -12.91 0.24
N ARG A 376 -18.88 -12.35 -0.02
CA ARG A 376 -18.21 -12.47 -1.32
C ARG A 376 -17.77 -13.88 -1.62
N LYS A 377 -17.18 -14.57 -0.64
CA LYS A 377 -16.80 -15.98 -0.79
C LYS A 377 -18.01 -16.88 -1.04
N THR A 378 -19.12 -16.64 -0.36
CA THR A 378 -20.35 -17.44 -0.57
C THR A 378 -20.92 -17.22 -1.97
N GLN A 379 -20.97 -15.97 -2.45
CA GLN A 379 -21.44 -15.64 -3.80
C GLN A 379 -20.62 -16.35 -4.89
N ILE A 380 -19.29 -16.25 -4.85
CA ILE A 380 -18.42 -16.91 -5.84
C ILE A 380 -18.55 -18.43 -5.79
N SER A 381 -18.74 -19.00 -4.60
CA SER A 381 -18.92 -20.45 -4.45
C SER A 381 -20.26 -20.95 -5.02
N GLU A 382 -21.29 -20.12 -5.00
CA GLU A 382 -22.61 -20.42 -5.57
C GLU A 382 -22.61 -20.30 -7.10
N GLU A 383 -21.89 -19.33 -7.67
CA GLU A 383 -21.74 -19.17 -9.12
C GLU A 383 -20.96 -20.33 -9.80
N LEU A 384 -20.21 -21.11 -9.01
CA LEU A 384 -19.43 -22.27 -9.48
C LEU A 384 -20.17 -23.61 -9.35
N LYS A 385 -21.37 -23.63 -8.75
CA LYS A 385 -22.25 -24.81 -8.64
C LYS A 385 -23.33 -24.77 -9.71
#